data_AF-A0A2G9UPR4-F1
#
_entry.id   AF-A0A2G9UPR4-F1
#
_cell.length_a   1.000
_cell.length_b   1.000
_cell.length_c   1.000
_cell.angle_alpha   90.00
_cell.angle_beta   90.00
_cell.angle_gamma   90.00
#
_symmetry.space_group_name_H-M   'P 1'
#
loop_
_entity.id
_entity.type
_entity.pdbx_description
1 polymer ?
#
loop_
_entity_poly.entity_id
_entity_poly.type
_entity_poly.pdbx_seq_one_letter_code
_entity_poly.pdbx_strand_id
1 'polypeptide(L)' 'MAPTRELAQQIQKVMCALGDYMRVKVHACIGGTSIRDDQRKLEAGVHVVVGTPGRVNDMICREILSW' A
#
# COMPACT_ATOMS: atom_id res chain seq x y z
N MET A 1 -5.72 7.33 -2.40
CA MET A 1 -4.56 7.93 -1.69
C MET A 1 -5.06 8.74 -0.50
N ALA A 2 -4.27 8.86 0.57
CA ALA A 2 -4.62 9.64 1.76
C ALA A 2 -3.49 10.62 2.15
N PRO A 3 -3.80 11.82 2.68
CA PRO A 3 -2.80 12.84 2.98
C PRO A 3 -1.96 12.53 4.22
N THR A 4 -2.47 11.72 5.15
CA THR A 4 -1.81 11.37 6.41
C THR A 4 -1.67 9.86 6.56
N ARG A 5 -0.74 9.46 7.44
CA ARG A 5 -0.49 8.04 7.73
C ARG A 5 -1.67 7.39 8.41
N GLU A 6 -2.29 8.11 9.34
CA GLU A 6 -3.39 7.67 10.17
C GLU A 6 -4.61 7.39 9.28
N LEU A 7 -4.90 8.27 8.32
CA LEU A 7 -6.00 8.08 7.39
C LEU A 7 -5.71 6.92 6.42
N ALA A 8 -4.48 6.79 5.93
CA ALA A 8 -4.09 5.66 5.09
C ALA A 8 -4.25 4.31 5.83
N GLN A 9 -3.91 4.25 7.12
CA GLN A 9 -4.11 3.06 7.95
C GLN A 9 -5.60 2.74 8.19
N GLN A 10 -6.44 3.76 8.38
CA GLN A 10 -7.88 3.57 8.51
C GLN A 10 -8.48 3.00 7.21
N ILE A 11 -8.12 3.56 6.06
CA ILE A 11 -8.56 3.05 4.75
C ILE A 11 -8.08 1.61 4.55
N GLN A 12 -6.81 1.31 4.88
CA GLN A 12 -6.29 -0.06 4.77
C GLN A 12 -7.13 -1.05 5.58
N LYS A 13 -7.49 -0.73 6.84
CA LYS A 13 -8.30 -1.63 7.68
C LYS A 13 -9.64 -1.96 7.03
N VAL A 14 -10.34 -0.94 6.51
CA VAL A 14 -11.62 -1.13 5.81
C VAL A 14 -11.42 -1.98 4.55
N MET A 15 -10.38 -1.68 3.77
CA MET A 15 -10.08 -2.39 2.53
C MET A 15 -9.65 -3.84 2.77
N CYS A 16 -8.91 -4.13 3.85
CA CYS A 16 -8.59 -5.51 4.25
C CYS A 16 -9.86 -6.28 4.61
N ALA A 17 -10.76 -5.70 5.40
CA ALA A 17 -12.04 -6.35 5.76
C ALA A 17 -12.90 -6.67 4.52
N LEU A 18 -12.91 -5.77 3.53
CA LEU A 18 -13.55 -6.03 2.23
C LEU A 18 -12.79 -7.09 1.41
N GLY A 19 -11.46 -7.02 1.44
CA GLY A 19 -10.57 -7.91 0.73
C GLY A 19 -10.67 -9.36 1.17
N ASP A 20 -10.92 -9.60 2.46
CA ASP A 20 -11.15 -10.94 3.01
C ASP A 20 -12.41 -11.60 2.43
N TYR A 21 -13.46 -10.80 2.16
CA TYR A 21 -14.68 -11.29 1.53
C TYR A 21 -14.52 -11.47 0.01
N MET A 22 -13.82 -10.57 -0.66
CA MET A 22 -13.69 -10.53 -2.12
C MET A 22 -12.44 -11.24 -2.66
N ARG A 23 -11.59 -11.79 -1.79
CA ARG A 23 -10.26 -12.34 -2.11
C ARG A 23 -9.31 -11.31 -2.76
N VAL A 24 -9.43 -10.05 -2.35
CA VAL A 24 -8.60 -8.94 -2.84
C VAL A 24 -7.47 -8.66 -1.85
N LYS A 25 -6.23 -8.88 -2.27
CA LYS A 25 -5.03 -8.48 -1.52
C LYS A 25 -4.83 -6.95 -1.55
N VAL A 26 -4.73 -6.35 -0.37
CA VAL A 26 -4.55 -4.91 -0.18
C VAL A 26 -3.25 -4.65 0.59
N HIS A 27 -2.45 -3.69 0.13
CA HIS A 27 -1.23 -3.25 0.82
C HIS A 27 -1.26 -1.75 1.06
N ALA A 28 -0.63 -1.30 2.16
CA ALA A 28 -0.48 0.13 2.43
C ALA A 28 0.97 0.60 2.28
N CYS A 29 1.19 1.55 1.37
CA CYS A 29 2.46 2.23 1.16
C CYS A 29 2.48 3.56 1.92
N ILE A 30 2.94 3.52 3.17
CA ILE A 30 3.05 4.69 4.05
C ILE A 30 4.52 4.90 4.50
N GLY A 31 4.86 6.10 4.94
CA GLY A 31 6.20 6.35 5.50
C GLY A 31 6.49 5.45 6.72
N GLY A 32 7.75 5.36 7.16
CA GLY A 32 8.16 4.66 8.40
C GLY A 32 8.02 3.13 8.41
N THR A 33 7.64 2.52 7.29
CA THR A 33 7.82 1.10 7.00
C THR A 33 9.14 0.85 6.26
N SER A 34 9.65 -0.36 6.34
CA SER A 34 10.80 -0.77 5.53
C SER A 34 10.42 -0.85 4.06
N ILE A 35 11.17 -0.16 3.19
CA ILE A 35 10.98 -0.22 1.73
C ILE A 35 11.10 -1.67 1.23
N ARG A 36 12.03 -2.44 1.81
CA ARG A 36 12.26 -3.84 1.43
C ARG A 36 11.07 -4.74 1.77
N ASP A 37 10.38 -4.46 2.87
CA ASP A 37 9.20 -5.23 3.26
C ASP A 37 8.01 -4.86 2.38
N ASP A 38 7.87 -3.58 2.03
CA ASP A 38 6.85 -3.11 1.10
C ASP A 38 7.08 -3.70 -0.30
N GLN A 39 8.32 -3.73 -0.78
CA GLN A 39 8.71 -4.36 -2.04
C GLN A 39 8.33 -5.84 -2.07
N ARG A 40 8.73 -6.62 -1.06
CA ARG A 40 8.39 -8.05 -0.98
C ARG A 40 6.88 -8.31 -1.01
N LYS A 41 6.10 -7.46 -0.35
CA LYS A 41 4.63 -7.58 -0.36
C LYS A 41 4.05 -7.28 -1.73
N LEU A 42 4.56 -6.26 -2.41
CA LEU A 42 4.17 -5.91 -3.77
C LEU A 42 4.52 -7.02 -4.77
N GLU A 43 5.74 -7.59 -4.66
CA GLU A 43 6.19 -8.74 -5.47
C GLU A 43 5.32 -10.00 -5.24
N ALA A 44 4.78 -10.20 -4.03
CA ALA A 44 3.84 -11.28 -3.73
C ALA A 44 2.44 -11.10 -4.37
N GLY A 45 2.24 -10.00 -5.10
CA GLY A 45 1.01 -9.63 -5.78
C GLY A 45 0.03 -8.93 -4.87
N VAL A 46 -0.33 -7.69 -5.23
CA VAL A 46 -1.30 -6.84 -4.54
C VAL A 46 -2.25 -6.27 -5.59
N HIS A 47 -3.54 -6.22 -5.28
CA HIS A 47 -4.56 -5.68 -6.20
C HIS A 47 -4.82 -4.20 -5.92
N VAL A 48 -4.73 -3.79 -4.66
CA VAL A 48 -5.01 -2.42 -4.22
C VAL A 48 -3.90 -1.91 -3.34
N VAL A 49 -3.36 -0.74 -3.69
CA VAL A 49 -2.36 -0.03 -2.89
C VAL A 49 -2.99 1.24 -2.29
N VAL A 50 -2.88 1.38 -0.97
CA VAL A 50 -3.32 2.57 -0.22
C VAL A 50 -2.09 3.28 0.32
N GLY A 51 -1.87 4.56 0.02
CA GLY A 51 -0.66 5.21 0.50
C GLY A 51 -0.71 6.71 0.61
N THR A 52 0.34 7.25 1.22
CA THR A 52 0.61 8.70 1.25
C THR A 52 1.38 9.13 0.01
N PRO A 53 1.13 10.33 -0.53
CA PRO A 53 1.72 10.75 -1.81
C PRO A 53 3.25 10.62 -1.87
N GLY A 54 3.94 11.07 -0.82
CA GLY A 54 5.41 11.01 -0.76
C GLY A 54 5.96 9.59 -0.82
N ARG A 55 5.32 8.63 -0.12
CA ARG A 55 5.76 7.24 -0.16
C ARG A 55 5.42 6.58 -1.49
N VAL A 56 4.22 6.80 -2.02
CA VAL A 56 3.83 6.23 -3.32
C VAL A 56 4.76 6.72 -4.42
N ASN A 57 5.09 8.02 -4.42
CA ASN A 57 6.05 8.58 -5.36
C ASN A 57 7.44 7.96 -5.22
N ASP A 58 7.96 7.81 -3.99
CA ASP A 58 9.25 7.13 -3.73
C ASP A 58 9.27 5.68 -4.29
N MET A 59 8.16 4.94 -4.15
CA MET A 59 8.06 3.56 -4.67
C MET A 59 7.99 3.51 -6.21
N ILE A 60 7.32 4.47 -6.86
CA ILE A 60 7.26 4.59 -8.32
C ILE A 60 8.62 4.99 -8.89
N CYS A 61 9.28 6.01 -8.29
CA CYS A 61 10.60 6.46 -8.73
C CYS A 61 11.68 5.38 -8.61
N ARG A 62 11.48 4.39 -7.73
CA ARG A 62 12.36 3.21 -7.57
C ARG A 62 11.96 2.04 -8.46
N GLU A 63 10.94 2.19 -9.29
CA GLU A 63 10.37 1.15 -10.15
C GLU A 63 9.85 -0.09 -9.39
N ILE A 64 9.62 0.05 -8.08
CA ILE A 64 9.05 -1.03 -7.25
C ILE A 64 7.54 -1.11 -7.47
N LEU A 65 6.90 0.05 -7.62
CA LEU A 65 5.48 0.15 -7.95
C LEU A 65 5.33 0.57 -9.42
N SER A 66 5.02 -0.39 -10.26
CA SER A 66 4.63 -0.21 -11.67
C SER A 66 3.14 -0.53 -11.83
N TRP A 67 2.49 0.15 -12.76
CA TRP A 67 1.06 0.01 -13.08
C TRP A 67 0.89 -0.57 -14.47
#